data_AF-A0A936PYZ4-F1
#
_entry.id   AF-A0A936PYZ4-F1
#
_cell.length_a   1.000
_cell.length_b   1.000
_cell.length_c   1.000
_cell.angle_alpha   90.00
_cell.angle_beta   90.00
_cell.angle_gamma   90.00
#
_symmetry.space_group_name_H-M   'P 1'
#
loop_
_entity.id
_entity.type
_entity.pdbx_description
1 polymer ?
#
loop_
_entity_poly.entity_id
_entity_poly.type
_entity_poly.pdbx_seq_one_letter_code
_entity_poly.pdbx_strand_id
1 'polypeptide(L)'
;MFTRLCLALFALFTLGCLSGGKGPAAGDTAFLGISDGEVICDVAASAFDDLFYANIFTYGDVTEVEVIAYPTSGGTRTFELDERGAGTWYGEAWGDDLSMDCDDIGRVQFEVVASGPDGSVSVIYQ
;
A
#
# COMPACT_ATOMS: atom_id res chain seq x y z
N MET A 1 44.89 -8.70 44.31
CA MET A 1 45.85 -9.70 43.83
C MET A 1 45.13 -10.60 42.84
N PHE A 2 45.69 -10.74 41.62
CA PHE A 2 45.33 -11.68 40.53
C PHE A 2 43.95 -11.46 39.85
N THR A 3 43.79 -11.34 38.54
CA THR A 3 44.70 -11.31 37.37
C THR A 3 43.94 -10.65 36.22
N ARG A 4 44.62 -9.80 35.44
CA ARG A 4 44.16 -9.34 34.12
C ARG A 4 44.31 -10.46 33.10
N LEU A 5 43.73 -10.25 31.91
CA LEU A 5 44.17 -10.78 30.61
C LEU A 5 43.48 -12.07 30.11
N CYS A 6 42.52 -11.88 29.21
CA CYS A 6 42.47 -12.66 27.97
C CYS A 6 41.99 -11.73 26.85
N LEU A 7 42.98 -11.17 26.17
CA LEU A 7 42.88 -10.51 24.87
C LEU A 7 42.75 -11.62 23.81
N ALA A 8 41.68 -11.61 23.03
CA ALA A 8 41.57 -12.27 21.72
C ALA A 8 40.49 -11.50 20.97
N LEU A 9 40.77 -10.50 20.12
CA LEU A 9 41.49 -10.58 18.86
C LEU A 9 41.14 -11.83 18.04
N PHE A 10 39.87 -11.91 17.60
CA PHE A 10 39.56 -12.49 16.31
C PHE A 10 39.01 -11.39 15.41
N ALA A 11 39.88 -11.02 14.47
CA ALA A 11 39.59 -10.15 13.36
C ALA A 11 38.79 -10.92 12.29
N LEU A 12 38.08 -10.15 11.47
CA LEU A 12 37.53 -10.51 10.16
C LEU A 12 36.41 -11.57 10.13
N PHE A 13 35.17 -11.08 10.16
CA PHE A 13 34.21 -11.40 9.10
C PHE A 13 33.55 -10.09 8.62
N THR A 14 34.28 -9.35 7.80
CA THR A 14 33.71 -8.39 6.87
C THR A 14 33.14 -9.17 5.69
N LEU A 15 31.83 -9.33 5.62
CA LEU A 15 31.13 -9.70 4.39
C LEU A 15 29.72 -9.07 4.43
N GLY A 16 29.66 -7.87 3.87
CA GLY A 16 28.58 -7.48 2.96
C GLY A 16 27.18 -7.35 3.53
N CYS A 17 26.89 -6.23 4.19
CA CYS A 17 25.74 -5.43 3.78
C CYS A 17 26.05 -3.95 4.00
N LEU A 18 27.04 -3.46 3.25
CA LEU A 18 27.16 -2.03 3.00
C LEU A 18 26.12 -1.68 1.91
N SER A 19 24.82 -1.75 2.23
CA SER A 19 23.88 -0.92 1.50
C SER A 19 24.09 0.49 2.02
N GLY A 20 25.08 1.17 1.45
CA GLY A 20 25.18 2.62 1.49
C GLY A 20 23.97 3.23 0.77
N GLY A 21 22.79 3.06 1.35
CA GLY A 21 21.67 3.93 1.09
C GLY A 21 22.03 5.25 1.76
N LYS A 22 22.64 6.14 0.99
CA LYS A 22 22.63 7.56 1.32
C LYS A 22 21.16 7.87 1.63
N GLY A 23 20.85 8.21 2.88
CA GLY A 23 19.53 8.74 3.20
C GLY A 23 19.22 9.85 2.20
N PRO A 24 17.96 10.00 1.76
CA PRO A 24 17.62 10.92 0.67
C PRO A 24 18.28 12.26 0.92
N ALA A 25 19.05 12.74 -0.05
CA ALA A 25 19.64 14.06 0.02
C ALA A 25 18.52 15.09 0.09
N ALA A 26 18.73 16.23 0.74
CA ALA A 26 17.77 17.32 0.69
C ALA A 26 17.57 17.73 -0.78
N GLY A 27 16.41 17.36 -1.36
CA GLY A 27 16.10 17.51 -2.79
C GLY A 27 15.84 16.21 -3.55
N ASP A 28 16.10 15.03 -2.95
CA ASP A 28 15.49 13.79 -3.43
C ASP A 28 14.01 13.86 -3.09
N THR A 29 13.15 13.88 -4.11
CA THR A 29 11.71 13.64 -3.94
C THR A 29 11.55 12.38 -3.10
N ALA A 30 10.85 12.46 -1.98
CA ALA A 30 10.59 11.29 -1.15
C ALA A 30 9.94 10.24 -2.07
N PHE A 31 10.63 9.14 -2.30
CA PHE A 31 10.10 8.08 -3.17
C PHE A 31 9.01 7.37 -2.38
N LEU A 32 7.76 7.72 -2.68
CA LEU A 32 6.62 6.92 -2.25
C LEU A 32 6.34 5.82 -3.27
N GLY A 33 5.70 4.77 -2.81
CA GLY A 33 5.19 3.77 -3.72
C GLY A 33 4.31 2.73 -3.05
N ILE A 34 3.54 2.06 -3.89
CA ILE A 34 2.76 0.89 -3.51
C ILE A 34 3.65 -0.33 -3.68
N SER A 35 3.86 -1.09 -2.60
CA SER A 35 4.69 -2.30 -2.63
C SER A 35 3.89 -3.54 -2.98
N ASP A 36 2.65 -3.61 -2.49
CA ASP A 36 1.73 -4.74 -2.65
C ASP A 36 0.33 -4.30 -2.24
N GLY A 37 -0.67 -5.12 -2.51
CA GLY A 37 -2.02 -4.91 -2.01
C GLY A 37 -3.05 -5.67 -2.80
N GLU A 38 -4.25 -5.73 -2.26
CA GLU A 38 -5.37 -6.42 -2.89
C GLU A 38 -6.63 -5.56 -2.79
N VAL A 39 -7.43 -5.57 -3.86
CA VAL A 39 -8.80 -5.07 -3.87
C VAL A 39 -9.72 -6.22 -4.22
N ILE A 40 -10.67 -6.51 -3.33
CA ILE A 40 -11.58 -7.65 -3.46
C ILE A 40 -13.01 -7.15 -3.37
N CYS A 41 -13.89 -7.81 -4.10
CA CYS A 41 -15.32 -7.69 -3.93
C CYS A 41 -15.87 -8.98 -3.30
N ASP A 42 -16.48 -8.88 -2.12
CA ASP A 42 -17.19 -9.97 -1.47
C ASP A 42 -18.65 -10.02 -1.93
N VAL A 43 -18.93 -10.93 -2.87
CA VAL A 43 -20.27 -11.20 -3.42
C VAL A 43 -21.23 -11.87 -2.44
N ALA A 44 -20.72 -12.38 -1.32
CA ALA A 44 -21.53 -13.09 -0.34
C ALA A 44 -21.96 -12.20 0.84
N ALA A 45 -21.53 -10.94 0.87
CA ALA A 45 -21.84 -9.99 1.92
C ALA A 45 -23.34 -9.62 1.89
N SER A 46 -24.16 -10.26 2.74
CA SER A 46 -25.55 -9.84 2.93
C SER A 46 -25.59 -8.60 3.84
N ALA A 47 -26.04 -7.43 3.38
CA ALA A 47 -27.45 -7.22 3.10
C ALA A 47 -27.81 -6.23 1.97
N PHE A 48 -26.88 -5.63 1.22
CA PHE A 48 -27.20 -4.66 0.15
C PHE A 48 -26.09 -4.55 -0.91
N ASP A 49 -26.04 -5.58 -1.77
CA ASP A 49 -25.20 -5.78 -2.96
C ASP A 49 -23.72 -5.43 -2.77
N ASP A 50 -22.97 -6.48 -2.42
CA ASP A 50 -21.52 -6.57 -2.39
C ASP A 50 -20.74 -5.64 -1.46
N LEU A 51 -19.58 -6.12 -1.00
CA LEU A 51 -18.64 -5.32 -0.22
C LEU A 51 -17.31 -5.24 -0.96
N PHE A 52 -16.92 -4.03 -1.36
CA PHE A 52 -15.56 -3.77 -1.85
C PHE A 52 -14.67 -3.48 -0.65
N TYR A 53 -13.55 -4.17 -0.55
CA TYR A 53 -12.54 -3.85 0.45
C TYR A 53 -11.15 -3.91 -0.15
N ALA A 54 -10.28 -3.05 0.36
CA ALA A 54 -8.91 -2.95 -0.11
C ALA A 54 -7.94 -2.99 1.06
N ASN A 55 -6.80 -3.64 0.85
CA ASN A 55 -5.69 -3.64 1.78
C ASN A 55 -4.40 -3.37 1.00
N ILE A 56 -3.84 -2.18 1.17
CA ILE A 56 -2.75 -1.66 0.35
C ILE A 56 -1.53 -1.36 1.21
N PHE A 57 -0.38 -1.89 0.79
CA PHE A 57 0.90 -1.65 1.43
C PHE A 57 1.70 -0.61 0.65
N THR A 58 2.13 0.41 1.36
CA THR A 58 2.87 1.54 0.82
C THR A 58 4.16 1.77 1.59
N TYR A 59 5.09 2.47 0.96
CA TYR A 59 6.29 3.03 1.59
C TYR A 59 6.44 4.49 1.19
N GLY A 60 7.25 5.22 1.95
CA GLY A 60 7.42 6.66 1.79
C GLY A 60 6.39 7.46 2.59
N ASP A 61 6.32 8.75 2.31
CA ASP A 61 5.41 9.69 2.96
C ASP A 61 4.10 9.76 2.17
N VAL A 62 3.20 8.80 2.40
CA VAL A 62 1.89 8.72 1.76
C VAL A 62 0.85 9.43 2.62
N THR A 63 0.06 10.31 2.01
CA THR A 63 -0.98 11.08 2.67
C THR A 63 -2.39 10.54 2.44
N GLU A 64 -2.62 9.91 1.30
CA GLU A 64 -3.94 9.45 0.85
C GLU A 64 -3.76 8.26 -0.09
N VAL A 65 -4.70 7.31 -0.01
CA VAL A 65 -4.81 6.20 -0.94
C VAL A 65 -6.26 6.07 -1.36
N GLU A 66 -6.49 6.13 -2.67
CA GLU A 66 -7.80 5.97 -3.28
C GLU A 66 -7.84 4.70 -4.13
N VAL A 67 -8.99 4.05 -4.18
CA VAL A 67 -9.27 2.94 -5.07
C VAL A 67 -10.32 3.38 -6.08
N ILE A 68 -9.98 3.27 -7.35
CA ILE A 68 -10.84 3.59 -8.48
C ILE A 68 -11.29 2.29 -9.13
N ALA A 69 -12.58 2.03 -9.12
CA ALA A 69 -13.22 0.91 -9.78
C ALA A 69 -13.71 1.30 -11.18
N TYR A 70 -13.39 0.45 -12.16
CA TYR A 70 -13.79 0.56 -13.57
C TYR A 70 -14.73 -0.61 -13.92
N PRO A 71 -16.03 -0.47 -13.66
CA PRO A 71 -17.02 -1.45 -14.04
C PRO A 71 -17.21 -1.49 -15.57
N THR A 72 -17.43 -2.67 -16.14
CA THR A 72 -17.69 -2.80 -17.60
C THR A 72 -19.01 -2.17 -18.06
N SER A 73 -19.94 -1.92 -17.13
CA SER A 73 -21.19 -1.17 -17.37
C SER A 73 -20.94 0.33 -17.63
N GLY A 74 -19.73 0.82 -17.33
CA GLY A 74 -19.28 2.18 -17.62
C GLY A 74 -19.29 3.13 -16.41
N GLY A 75 -18.56 4.23 -16.55
CA GLY A 75 -18.26 5.16 -15.45
C GLY A 75 -17.11 4.68 -14.58
N THR A 76 -16.71 5.51 -13.61
CA THR A 76 -15.75 5.15 -12.56
C THR A 76 -16.42 5.35 -11.20
N ARG A 77 -15.95 4.62 -10.20
CA ARG A 77 -16.32 4.81 -8.79
C ARG A 77 -15.05 4.87 -7.97
N THR A 78 -15.04 5.73 -6.97
CA THR A 78 -13.84 5.96 -6.17
C THR A 78 -14.22 5.89 -4.70
N PHE A 79 -13.39 5.23 -3.90
CA PHE A 79 -13.45 5.28 -2.45
C PHE A 79 -12.05 5.45 -1.87
N GLU A 80 -11.95 6.19 -0.77
CA GLU A 80 -10.71 6.44 -0.05
C GLU A 80 -10.46 5.33 1.00
N LEU A 81 -9.19 5.06 1.29
CA LEU A 81 -8.79 4.14 2.36
C LEU A 81 -8.53 4.92 3.65
N ASP A 82 -9.54 4.98 4.52
CA ASP A 82 -9.52 5.83 5.71
C ASP A 82 -8.74 5.25 6.90
N GLU A 83 -8.54 3.93 6.93
CA GLU A 83 -7.82 3.25 8.02
C GLU A 83 -6.33 3.11 7.68
N ARG A 84 -5.47 3.78 8.45
CA ARG A 84 -4.02 3.81 8.21
C ARG A 84 -3.20 3.34 9.41
N GLY A 85 -2.19 2.50 9.15
CA GLY A 85 -1.24 2.06 10.16
C GLY A 85 0.06 1.52 9.56
N ALA A 86 1.21 2.07 9.98
CA ALA A 86 2.55 1.59 9.62
C ALA A 86 2.77 1.26 8.12
N GLY A 87 2.29 2.12 7.22
CA GLY A 87 2.39 1.94 5.76
C GLY A 87 1.29 1.06 5.15
N THR A 88 0.35 0.56 5.94
CA THR A 88 -0.84 -0.18 5.49
C THR A 88 -2.04 0.74 5.45
N TRP A 89 -2.86 0.60 4.41
CA TRP A 89 -4.09 1.33 4.16
C TRP A 89 -5.23 0.34 3.96
N TYR A 90 -6.32 0.56 4.68
CA TYR A 90 -7.53 -0.26 4.62
C TYR A 90 -8.76 0.61 4.44
N GLY A 91 -9.73 0.10 3.70
CA GLY A 91 -11.00 0.74 3.49
C GLY A 91 -12.01 -0.23 2.90
N GLU A 92 -13.27 0.06 3.17
CA GLU A 92 -14.42 -0.68 2.71
C GLU A 92 -15.42 0.28 2.08
N ALA A 93 -16.11 -0.17 1.03
CA ALA A 93 -17.23 0.53 0.43
C ALA A 93 -18.31 -0.48 0.04
N TRP A 94 -19.54 -0.22 0.46
CA TRP A 94 -20.67 -1.02 0.03
C TRP A 94 -20.92 -0.80 -1.46
N GLY A 95 -21.24 -1.87 -2.18
CA GLY A 95 -21.51 -1.79 -3.61
C GLY A 95 -22.63 -0.80 -3.91
N ASP A 96 -23.69 -0.77 -3.10
CA ASP A 96 -24.75 0.24 -3.19
C ASP A 96 -24.25 1.69 -3.14
N ASP A 97 -23.29 2.01 -2.26
CA ASP A 97 -22.70 3.36 -2.15
C ASP A 97 -21.89 3.71 -3.40
N LEU A 98 -21.29 2.69 -4.02
CA LEU A 98 -20.62 2.80 -5.31
C LEU A 98 -21.61 2.64 -6.48
N SER A 99 -22.89 2.35 -6.24
CA SER A 99 -23.83 1.91 -7.29
C SER A 99 -23.19 0.84 -8.20
N MET A 100 -22.55 -0.14 -7.56
CA MET A 100 -21.83 -1.25 -8.15
C MET A 100 -22.30 -2.54 -7.53
N ASP A 101 -22.48 -3.53 -8.38
CA ASP A 101 -22.79 -4.89 -8.03
C ASP A 101 -21.79 -5.75 -8.84
N CYS A 102 -20.77 -6.28 -8.17
CA CYS A 102 -19.74 -7.08 -8.81
C CYS A 102 -20.25 -8.44 -9.30
N ASP A 103 -21.37 -8.97 -8.78
CA ASP A 103 -21.98 -10.19 -9.33
C ASP A 103 -22.76 -9.92 -10.64
N ASP A 104 -23.37 -8.74 -10.79
CA ASP A 104 -24.11 -8.31 -12.00
C ASP A 104 -23.21 -7.64 -13.06
N ILE A 105 -22.14 -6.95 -12.65
CA ILE A 105 -21.25 -6.19 -13.55
C ILE A 105 -20.23 -7.10 -14.26
N GLY A 106 -20.06 -8.35 -13.80
CA GLY A 106 -19.26 -9.40 -14.45
C GLY A 106 -17.75 -9.25 -14.26
N ARG A 107 -17.16 -8.08 -14.58
CA ARG A 107 -15.76 -7.78 -14.24
C ARG A 107 -15.58 -6.32 -13.85
N VAL A 108 -14.81 -6.11 -12.79
CA VAL A 108 -14.33 -4.81 -12.34
C VAL A 108 -12.81 -4.81 -12.45
N GLN A 109 -12.24 -3.75 -13.02
CA GLN A 109 -10.81 -3.47 -12.94
C GLN A 109 -10.60 -2.41 -11.86
N PHE A 110 -9.53 -2.52 -11.09
CA PHE A 110 -9.20 -1.54 -10.06
C PHE A 110 -7.90 -0.81 -10.41
N GLU A 111 -7.88 0.49 -10.12
CA GLU A 111 -6.67 1.30 -10.05
C GLU A 111 -6.53 1.76 -8.60
N VAL A 112 -5.35 1.58 -8.01
CA VAL A 112 -5.03 2.08 -6.68
C VAL A 112 -4.05 3.22 -6.83
N VAL A 113 -4.39 4.37 -6.28
CA VAL A 113 -3.61 5.61 -6.36
C VAL A 113 -3.17 6.00 -4.97
N ALA A 114 -1.85 6.04 -4.74
CA ALA A 114 -1.26 6.57 -3.51
C ALA A 114 -0.63 7.94 -3.78
N SER A 115 -0.99 8.95 -3.00
CA SER A 115 -0.51 10.32 -3.14
C SER A 115 0.32 10.76 -1.93
N GLY A 116 1.30 11.62 -2.17
CA GLY A 116 2.18 12.19 -1.14
C GLY A 116 1.96 13.70 -0.96
N PRO A 117 2.46 14.29 0.15
CA PRO A 117 2.26 15.70 0.47
C PRO A 117 2.99 16.65 -0.48
N ASP A 118 3.98 16.15 -1.24
CA ASP A 118 4.75 16.88 -2.24
C ASP A 118 4.17 16.74 -3.66
N GLY A 119 3.02 16.09 -3.81
CA GLY A 119 2.38 15.81 -5.10
C GLY A 119 2.97 14.61 -5.84
N SER A 120 3.81 13.81 -5.18
CA SER A 120 4.21 12.50 -5.70
C SER A 120 3.01 11.54 -5.76
N VAL A 121 3.04 10.64 -6.75
CA VAL A 121 1.95 9.69 -7.01
C VAL A 121 2.52 8.32 -7.38
N SER A 122 1.94 7.26 -6.84
CA SER A 122 2.18 5.87 -7.26
C SER A 122 0.85 5.21 -7.60
N VAL A 123 0.86 4.42 -8.68
CA VAL A 123 -0.34 3.79 -9.22
C VAL A 123 -0.07 2.31 -9.47
N ILE A 124 -1.00 1.44 -9.08
CA ILE A 124 -1.04 0.04 -9.51
C ILE A 124 -2.40 -0.29 -10.09
N TYR A 125 -2.43 -1.29 -10.97
CA TYR A 125 -3.64 -1.83 -11.58
C TYR A 125 -3.86 -3.26 -11.10
N GLN A 126 -5.09 -3.57 -10.70
CA GLN A 126 -5.51 -4.90 -10.28
C GLN A 126 -6.72 -5.37 -11.10
#